data_AF-A0A7X7GRP5-F1
#
_entry.id   AF-A0A7X7GRP5-F1
#
_cell.length_a   1.000
_cell.length_b   1.000
_cell.length_c   1.000
_cell.angle_alpha   90.00
_cell.angle_beta   90.00
_cell.angle_gamma   90.00
#
_symmetry.space_group_name_H-M   'P 1'
#
loop_
_entity.id
_entity.type
_entity.pdbx_description
1 polymer ?
#
loop_
_entity_poly.entity_id
_entity_poly.type
_entity_poly.pdbx_seq_one_letter_code
_entity_poly.pdbx_strand_id
1 'polypeptide(L)'
;MIPRFDPTRAVVFDLAQGQLRDEEGIGRLNVPADALLRLLAGVGADARRDFGHGLGNEVGRRVQRRLGDAAKDAGAEVWVEHLGGELALLGLGNLSFERWGKALVIAVAGAPQGAEELVGSLLEGALLRALGREVVAVAMGGEPLRYALLNQRAGAQARAWLDEGASWSEVLERLHRGRGDA
;
A
#
# COMPACT_ATOMS: atom_id res chain seq x y z
N MET A 1 4.17 -25.76 1.52
CA MET A 1 5.28 -24.88 1.15
C MET A 1 4.68 -23.55 0.74
N ILE A 2 5.10 -22.43 1.34
CA ILE A 2 4.58 -21.11 0.98
C ILE A 2 5.19 -20.71 -0.37
N PRO A 3 4.39 -20.37 -1.39
CA PRO A 3 4.94 -19.95 -2.68
C PRO A 3 5.64 -18.60 -2.53
N ARG A 4 6.81 -18.46 -3.16
CA ARG A 4 7.48 -17.16 -3.33
C ARG A 4 6.73 -16.30 -4.32
N PHE A 5 6.95 -14.99 -4.27
CA PHE A 5 6.47 -14.13 -5.33
C PHE A 5 7.17 -14.46 -6.65
N ASP A 6 6.38 -14.69 -7.71
CA ASP A 6 6.87 -14.93 -9.05
C ASP A 6 6.26 -13.89 -10.00
N PRO A 7 7.04 -12.93 -10.52
CA PRO A 7 6.56 -11.93 -11.46
C PRO A 7 6.42 -12.47 -12.89
N THR A 8 6.82 -13.72 -13.14
CA THR A 8 6.81 -14.29 -14.49
C THR A 8 5.40 -14.25 -15.07
N ARG A 9 5.24 -13.59 -16.22
CA ARG A 9 3.96 -13.38 -16.93
C ARG A 9 2.91 -12.56 -16.16
N ALA A 10 3.28 -11.87 -15.08
CA ALA A 10 2.36 -11.01 -14.37
C ALA A 10 1.85 -9.84 -15.23
N VAL A 11 2.64 -9.41 -16.22
CA VAL A 11 2.23 -8.51 -17.30
C VAL A 11 2.67 -9.10 -18.64
N VAL A 12 1.72 -9.26 -19.56
CA VAL A 12 1.92 -9.79 -20.91
C VAL A 12 1.66 -8.68 -21.92
N PHE A 13 2.66 -8.41 -22.76
CA PHE A 13 2.56 -7.48 -23.88
C PHE A 13 2.23 -8.25 -25.15
N ASP A 14 1.00 -8.10 -25.63
CA ASP A 14 0.59 -8.54 -26.96
C ASP A 14 0.68 -7.34 -27.92
N LEU A 15 1.86 -7.15 -28.49
CA LEU A 15 2.11 -6.03 -29.41
C LEU A 15 1.41 -6.21 -30.76
N ALA A 16 1.05 -7.44 -31.14
CA ALA A 16 0.31 -7.69 -32.38
C ALA A 16 -1.13 -7.19 -32.28
N GLN A 17 -1.73 -7.28 -31.08
CA GLN A 17 -3.07 -6.78 -30.80
C GLN A 17 -3.08 -5.41 -30.07
N GLY A 18 -1.91 -4.85 -29.73
CA GLY A 18 -1.78 -3.58 -29.02
C GLY A 18 -2.33 -3.63 -27.59
N GLN A 19 -2.20 -4.76 -26.91
CA GLN A 19 -2.83 -5.01 -25.61
C GLN A 19 -1.79 -5.34 -24.53
N LEU A 20 -2.02 -4.82 -23.34
CA LEU A 20 -1.40 -5.32 -22.12
C LEU A 20 -2.45 -6.10 -21.34
N ARG A 21 -2.08 -7.26 -20.84
CA ARG A 21 -2.92 -8.10 -20.00
C ARG A 21 -2.12 -8.60 -18.81
N ASP A 22 -2.79 -8.94 -17.72
CA ASP A 22 -2.16 -9.74 -16.68
C ASP A 22 -2.33 -11.25 -16.93
N GLU A 23 -1.81 -12.06 -16.02
CA GLU A 23 -1.92 -13.52 -16.06
C GLU A 23 -3.36 -14.04 -16.08
N GLU A 24 -4.34 -13.22 -15.67
CA GLU A 24 -5.77 -13.54 -15.70
C GLU A 24 -6.45 -13.11 -17.00
N GLY A 25 -5.68 -12.53 -17.93
CA GLY A 25 -6.19 -11.97 -19.18
C GLY A 25 -6.91 -10.63 -19.01
N ILE A 26 -6.88 -10.03 -17.81
CA ILE A 26 -7.50 -8.74 -17.52
C ILE A 26 -6.68 -7.64 -18.18
N GLY A 27 -7.35 -6.73 -18.88
CA GLY A 27 -6.71 -5.61 -19.56
C GLY A 27 -5.95 -4.69 -18.60
N ARG A 28 -4.76 -4.27 -19.02
CA ARG A 28 -3.90 -3.32 -18.31
C ARG A 28 -3.55 -2.15 -19.22
N LEU A 29 -3.17 -1.04 -18.59
CA LEU A 29 -2.69 0.15 -19.29
C LEU A 29 -1.31 0.51 -18.77
N ASN A 30 -0.42 0.91 -19.68
CA ASN A 30 0.82 1.57 -19.33
C ASN A 30 0.61 3.08 -19.48
N VAL A 31 0.49 3.78 -18.35
CA VAL A 31 0.16 5.20 -18.28
C VAL A 31 1.36 5.95 -17.67
N PRO A 32 1.79 7.09 -18.26
CA PRO A 32 2.79 7.94 -17.62
C PRO A 32 2.36 8.36 -16.21
N ALA A 33 3.24 8.16 -15.23
CA ALA A 33 2.91 8.40 -13.82
C ALA A 33 2.50 9.84 -13.55
N ASP A 34 3.19 10.81 -14.16
CA ASP A 34 2.88 12.23 -14.03
C ASP A 34 1.48 12.58 -14.57
N ALA A 35 1.06 11.97 -15.68
CA ALA A 35 -0.27 12.16 -16.24
C ALA A 35 -1.36 11.57 -15.32
N LEU A 36 -1.16 10.36 -14.78
CA LEU A 36 -2.08 9.75 -13.82
C LEU A 36 -2.20 10.59 -12.54
N LEU A 37 -1.08 11.03 -11.97
CA LEU A 37 -1.07 11.82 -10.75
C LEU A 37 -1.72 13.20 -10.96
N ARG A 38 -1.52 13.84 -12.12
CA ARG A 38 -2.24 15.07 -12.50
C ARG A 38 -3.74 14.84 -12.63
N LEU A 39 -4.16 13.72 -13.22
CA LEU A 39 -5.57 13.34 -13.29
C LEU A 39 -6.17 13.18 -11.89
N LEU A 40 -5.48 12.46 -11.00
CA LEU A 40 -5.93 12.27 -9.63
C LEU A 40 -5.99 13.60 -8.86
N ALA A 41 -5.02 14.48 -9.03
CA ALA A 41 -5.04 15.82 -8.43
C ALA A 41 -6.24 16.67 -8.88
N GLY A 42 -6.81 16.37 -10.05
CA GLY A 42 -7.98 17.05 -10.60
C GLY A 42 -9.33 16.54 -10.08
N VAL A 43 -9.37 15.46 -9.28
CA VAL A 43 -10.62 14.89 -8.73
C VAL A 43 -10.71 15.06 -7.21
N GLY A 44 -11.93 14.93 -6.67
CA GLY A 44 -12.19 15.05 -5.23
C GLY A 44 -11.42 14.03 -4.38
N ALA A 45 -11.19 14.35 -3.09
CA ALA A 45 -10.46 13.49 -2.17
C ALA A 45 -11.07 12.08 -2.04
N ASP A 46 -12.40 11.98 -1.97
CA ASP A 46 -13.09 10.69 -1.90
C ASP A 46 -12.82 9.84 -3.14
N ALA A 47 -12.91 10.44 -4.34
CA ALA A 47 -12.66 9.74 -5.60
C ALA A 47 -11.20 9.26 -5.72
N ARG A 48 -10.23 10.07 -5.26
CA ARG A 48 -8.81 9.67 -5.21
C ARG A 48 -8.60 8.48 -4.27
N ARG A 49 -9.18 8.55 -3.07
CA ARG A 49 -9.08 7.51 -2.06
C ARG A 49 -9.75 6.21 -2.53
N ASP A 50 -10.93 6.30 -3.13
CA ASP A 50 -11.67 5.16 -3.68
C ASP A 50 -10.90 4.49 -4.82
N PHE A 51 -10.27 5.28 -5.70
CA PHE A 51 -9.42 4.75 -6.76
C PHE A 51 -8.24 3.95 -6.20
N GLY A 52 -7.50 4.52 -5.24
CA GLY A 52 -6.40 3.83 -4.59
C GLY A 52 -6.84 2.58 -3.81
N HIS A 53 -7.93 2.68 -3.03
CA HIS A 53 -8.54 1.53 -2.35
C HIS A 53 -8.93 0.41 -3.33
N GLY A 54 -9.51 0.77 -4.47
CA GLY A 54 -9.85 -0.17 -5.54
C GLY A 54 -8.63 -0.92 -6.08
N LEU A 55 -7.54 -0.21 -6.36
CA LEU A 55 -6.27 -0.83 -6.75
C LEU A 55 -5.73 -1.75 -5.65
N GLY A 56 -5.78 -1.29 -4.40
CA GLY A 56 -5.36 -2.03 -3.23
C GLY A 56 -6.12 -3.34 -3.07
N ASN A 57 -7.45 -3.28 -3.14
CA ASN A 57 -8.31 -4.46 -3.05
C ASN A 57 -7.97 -5.51 -4.10
N GLU A 58 -7.65 -5.07 -5.31
CA GLU A 58 -7.28 -5.98 -6.39
C GLU A 58 -5.88 -6.59 -6.18
N VAL A 59 -4.91 -5.81 -5.70
CA VAL A 59 -3.60 -6.32 -5.25
C VAL A 59 -3.77 -7.37 -4.15
N GLY A 60 -4.53 -7.06 -3.09
CA GLY A 60 -4.80 -7.98 -1.98
C GLY A 60 -5.48 -9.26 -2.44
N ARG A 61 -6.41 -9.18 -3.40
CA ARG A 61 -7.07 -10.36 -4.01
C ARG A 61 -6.06 -11.26 -4.72
N ARG A 62 -5.15 -10.70 -5.53
CA ARG A 62 -4.13 -11.48 -6.24
C ARG A 62 -3.19 -12.18 -5.29
N VAL A 63 -2.72 -11.48 -4.25
CA VAL A 63 -1.86 -12.07 -3.22
C VAL A 63 -2.58 -13.22 -2.50
N GLN A 64 -3.82 -13.00 -2.06
CA GLN A 64 -4.65 -14.06 -1.45
C GLN A 64 -4.78 -15.28 -2.34
N ARG A 65 -5.07 -15.06 -3.62
CA ARG A 65 -5.22 -16.14 -4.60
C ARG A 65 -3.92 -16.90 -4.81
N ARG A 66 -2.78 -16.20 -4.88
CA ARG A 66 -1.45 -16.81 -5.04
C ARG A 66 -1.05 -17.63 -3.82
N LEU A 67 -1.32 -17.13 -2.62
CA LEU A 67 -1.04 -17.84 -1.38
C LEU A 67 -2.01 -19.01 -1.12
N GLY A 68 -3.25 -18.93 -1.62
CA GLY A 68 -4.27 -19.95 -1.40
C GLY A 68 -4.51 -20.19 0.09
N ASP A 69 -4.63 -21.45 0.50
CA ASP A 69 -4.82 -21.80 1.91
C ASP A 69 -3.65 -21.39 2.81
N ALA A 70 -2.44 -21.26 2.26
CA ALA A 70 -1.26 -20.82 3.02
C ALA A 70 -1.36 -19.37 3.50
N ALA A 71 -2.29 -18.57 2.96
CA ALA A 71 -2.52 -17.20 3.39
C ALA A 71 -2.89 -17.08 4.88
N LYS A 72 -3.56 -18.11 5.43
CA LYS A 72 -4.03 -18.13 6.83
C LYS A 72 -2.87 -18.21 7.83
N ASP A 73 -1.81 -18.90 7.45
CA ASP A 73 -0.63 -19.16 8.28
C ASP A 73 0.59 -18.32 7.83
N ALA A 74 0.42 -17.48 6.80
CA ALA A 74 1.48 -16.65 6.27
C ALA A 74 1.90 -15.58 7.28
N GLY A 75 3.18 -15.60 7.66
CA GLY A 75 3.80 -14.55 8.47
C GLY A 75 3.82 -13.20 7.74
N ALA A 76 4.11 -12.13 8.49
CA ALA A 76 4.16 -10.78 7.95
C ALA A 76 5.13 -10.69 6.77
N GLU A 77 6.33 -11.28 6.88
CA GLU A 77 7.38 -11.32 5.85
C GLU A 77 6.88 -11.82 4.49
N VAL A 78 6.01 -12.83 4.48
CA VAL A 78 5.43 -13.37 3.24
C VAL A 78 4.47 -12.36 2.62
N TRP A 79 3.61 -11.75 3.43
CA TRP A 79 2.72 -10.70 2.95
C TRP A 79 3.49 -9.50 2.40
N VAL A 80 4.60 -9.11 3.05
CA VAL A 80 5.51 -8.08 2.55
C VAL A 80 6.02 -8.41 1.16
N GLU A 81 6.56 -9.61 1.00
CA GLU A 81 7.18 -10.06 -0.26
C GLU A 81 6.17 -9.99 -1.40
N HIS A 82 4.97 -10.53 -1.18
CA HIS A 82 3.93 -10.55 -2.21
C HIS A 82 3.32 -9.19 -2.48
N LEU A 83 3.00 -8.39 -1.45
CA LEU A 83 2.50 -7.02 -1.64
C LEU A 83 3.54 -6.15 -2.33
N GLY A 84 4.81 -6.25 -1.94
CA GLY A 84 5.91 -5.52 -2.57
C GLY A 84 6.09 -5.89 -4.03
N GLY A 85 5.98 -7.18 -4.36
CA GLY A 85 5.98 -7.64 -5.75
C GLY A 85 4.84 -7.03 -6.57
N GLU A 86 3.61 -7.01 -6.04
CA GLU A 86 2.46 -6.40 -6.73
C GLU A 86 2.60 -4.87 -6.88
N LEU A 87 3.12 -4.16 -5.86
CA LEU A 87 3.41 -2.72 -5.98
C LEU A 87 4.47 -2.45 -7.05
N ALA A 88 5.51 -3.28 -7.11
CA ALA A 88 6.56 -3.16 -8.12
C ALA A 88 6.00 -3.38 -9.54
N LEU A 89 5.08 -4.34 -9.73
CA LEU A 89 4.39 -4.56 -11.00
C LEU A 89 3.51 -3.37 -11.43
N LEU A 90 2.96 -2.62 -10.48
CA LEU A 90 2.24 -1.37 -10.74
C LEU A 90 3.16 -0.17 -11.00
N GLY A 91 4.48 -0.32 -10.85
CA GLY A 91 5.42 0.79 -10.95
C GLY A 91 5.33 1.78 -9.78
N LEU A 92 4.82 1.33 -8.63
CA LEU A 92 4.63 2.16 -7.42
C LEU A 92 5.75 2.02 -6.39
N GLY A 93 6.87 1.40 -6.78
CA GLY A 93 8.07 1.27 -5.96
C GLY A 93 8.21 -0.10 -5.27
N ASN A 94 9.22 -0.20 -4.41
CA ASN A 94 9.55 -1.41 -3.68
C ASN A 94 9.16 -1.27 -2.21
N LEU A 95 8.37 -2.22 -1.72
CA LEU A 95 7.85 -2.23 -0.35
C LEU A 95 8.81 -2.96 0.59
N SER A 96 9.07 -2.36 1.76
CA SER A 96 9.71 -3.01 2.90
C SER A 96 8.99 -2.67 4.20
N PHE A 97 9.31 -3.40 5.26
CA PHE A 97 8.83 -3.10 6.60
C PHE A 97 9.96 -2.63 7.50
N GLU A 98 9.64 -1.64 8.31
CA GLU A 98 10.49 -1.13 9.38
C GLU A 98 9.74 -1.28 10.71
N ARG A 99 10.47 -1.68 11.76
CA ARG A 99 9.91 -1.76 13.11
C ARG A 99 10.45 -0.62 13.95
N TRP A 100 9.59 0.32 14.32
CA TRP A 100 9.94 1.51 15.11
C TRP A 100 9.30 1.36 16.50
N GLY A 101 10.05 0.80 17.44
CA GLY A 101 9.49 0.40 18.73
C GLY A 101 8.43 -0.70 18.56
N LYS A 102 7.18 -0.44 18.97
CA LYS A 102 6.03 -1.33 18.71
C LYS A 102 5.20 -0.92 17.48
N ALA A 103 5.60 0.13 16.78
CA ALA A 103 4.93 0.57 15.55
C ALA A 103 5.47 -0.20 14.34
N LEU A 104 4.54 -0.61 13.48
CA LEU A 104 4.85 -1.18 12.18
C LEU A 104 4.78 -0.07 11.13
N VAL A 105 5.89 0.16 10.45
CA VAL A 105 6.01 1.17 9.40
C VAL A 105 6.24 0.44 8.08
N ILE A 106 5.48 0.81 7.06
CA ILE A 106 5.77 0.42 5.68
C ILE A 106 6.65 1.50 5.06
N ALA A 107 7.72 1.10 4.39
CA ALA A 107 8.53 1.99 3.58
C ALA A 107 8.41 1.59 2.11
N VAL A 108 8.21 2.57 1.23
CA VAL A 108 8.11 2.36 -0.22
C VAL A 108 9.18 3.20 -0.90
N ALA A 109 10.19 2.54 -1.45
CA ALA A 109 11.30 3.19 -2.15
C ALA A 109 11.02 3.30 -3.65
N GLY A 110 11.40 4.43 -4.25
CA GLY A 110 11.28 4.63 -5.71
C GLY A 110 9.85 4.76 -6.23
N ALA A 111 8.90 5.14 -5.36
CA ALA A 111 7.57 5.53 -5.81
C ALA A 111 7.63 6.84 -6.63
N PRO A 112 6.70 7.05 -7.59
CA PRO A 112 6.62 8.33 -8.29
C PRO A 112 6.38 9.49 -7.31
N GLN A 113 7.02 10.63 -7.56
CA GLN A 113 6.83 11.84 -6.75
C GLN A 113 5.35 12.28 -6.79
N GLY A 114 4.75 12.57 -5.63
CA GLY A 114 3.33 12.95 -5.55
C GLY A 114 2.36 11.76 -5.43
N ALA A 115 2.87 10.53 -5.35
CA ALA A 115 2.05 9.32 -5.22
C ALA A 115 1.69 8.96 -3.76
N GLU A 116 1.98 9.81 -2.78
CA GLU A 116 1.85 9.51 -1.35
C GLU A 116 0.41 9.08 -0.98
N GLU A 117 -0.58 9.83 -1.43
CA GLU A 117 -1.99 9.54 -1.17
C GLU A 117 -2.46 8.28 -1.90
N LEU A 118 -2.00 8.08 -3.15
CA LEU A 118 -2.33 6.92 -3.97
C LEU A 118 -1.76 5.63 -3.34
N VAL A 119 -0.48 5.65 -2.95
CA VAL A 119 0.19 4.52 -2.31
C VAL A 119 -0.44 4.25 -0.94
N GLY A 120 -0.70 5.28 -0.13
CA GLY A 120 -1.36 5.12 1.17
C GLY A 120 -2.72 4.44 1.05
N SER A 121 -3.62 4.95 0.19
CA SER A 121 -4.96 4.38 -0.03
C SER A 121 -4.92 2.98 -0.66
N LEU A 122 -3.95 2.70 -1.53
CA LEU A 122 -3.70 1.35 -2.05
C LEU A 122 -3.29 0.38 -0.94
N LEU A 123 -2.37 0.77 -0.04
CA LEU A 123 -1.97 -0.06 1.09
C LEU A 123 -3.16 -0.34 2.02
N GLU A 124 -4.02 0.66 2.28
CA GLU A 124 -5.24 0.48 3.07
C GLU A 124 -6.17 -0.58 2.43
N GLY A 125 -6.45 -0.47 1.13
CA GLY A 125 -7.31 -1.43 0.42
C GLY A 125 -6.69 -2.83 0.37
N ALA A 126 -5.39 -2.92 0.11
CA ALA A 126 -4.68 -4.20 0.03
C ALA A 126 -4.68 -4.93 1.38
N LEU A 127 -4.41 -4.20 2.47
CA LEU A 127 -4.38 -4.76 3.82
C LEU A 127 -5.78 -5.09 4.34
N LEU A 128 -6.80 -4.28 4.01
CA LEU A 128 -8.19 -4.61 4.30
C LEU A 128 -8.58 -5.93 3.63
N ARG A 129 -8.27 -6.07 2.33
CA ARG A 129 -8.55 -7.30 1.61
C ARG A 129 -7.78 -8.48 2.18
N ALA A 130 -6.48 -8.32 2.39
CA ALA A 130 -5.57 -9.37 2.85
C ALA A 130 -5.89 -9.88 4.26
N LEU A 131 -6.08 -8.95 5.20
CA LEU A 131 -6.14 -9.23 6.64
C LEU A 131 -7.56 -9.14 7.22
N GLY A 132 -8.53 -8.66 6.44
CA GLY A 132 -9.89 -8.41 6.92
C GLY A 132 -9.98 -7.30 7.97
N ARG A 133 -8.95 -6.45 8.07
CA ARG A 133 -8.85 -5.39 9.09
C ARG A 133 -8.69 -4.04 8.43
N GLU A 134 -9.55 -3.10 8.82
CA GLU A 134 -9.34 -1.72 8.44
C GLU A 134 -8.08 -1.16 9.09
N VAL A 135 -7.21 -0.64 8.25
CA VAL A 135 -6.02 0.11 8.63
C VAL A 135 -6.08 1.47 7.96
N VAL A 136 -5.44 2.44 8.60
CA VAL A 136 -5.19 3.77 8.05
C VAL A 136 -3.69 3.89 7.83
N ALA A 137 -3.29 4.22 6.60
CA ALA A 137 -1.91 4.53 6.26
C ALA A 137 -1.71 6.04 6.43
N VAL A 138 -0.96 6.43 7.45
CA VAL A 138 -0.62 7.84 7.67
C VAL A 138 0.80 8.09 7.14
N ALA A 139 0.89 8.90 6.10
CA ALA A 139 2.17 9.23 5.45
C ALA A 139 3.08 10.00 6.41
N MET A 140 4.33 9.55 6.49
CA MET A 140 5.37 10.16 7.31
C MET A 140 6.30 11.08 6.53
N GLY A 141 6.19 11.06 5.20
CA GLY A 141 7.10 11.74 4.29
C GLY A 141 8.48 11.08 4.22
N GLY A 142 9.39 11.75 3.52
CA GLY A 142 10.77 11.30 3.27
C GLY A 142 10.91 10.38 2.06
N GLU A 143 12.15 10.06 1.70
CA GLU A 143 12.51 9.02 0.74
C GLU A 143 13.32 7.95 1.48
N PRO A 144 12.87 6.69 1.55
CA PRO A 144 11.61 6.16 1.01
C PRO A 144 10.36 6.77 1.66
N LEU A 145 9.24 6.75 0.94
CA LEU A 145 7.93 7.13 1.45
C LEU A 145 7.55 6.19 2.60
N ARG A 146 7.38 6.72 3.81
CA ARG A 146 7.03 5.93 4.99
C ARG A 146 5.57 6.11 5.38
N TYR A 147 4.95 5.03 5.87
CA TYR A 147 3.57 5.02 6.35
C TYR A 147 3.49 4.32 7.69
N ALA A 148 2.94 5.01 8.69
CA ALA A 148 2.53 4.35 9.93
C ALA A 148 1.18 3.65 9.69
N LEU A 149 1.12 2.35 9.98
CA LEU A 149 -0.12 1.58 9.89
C LEU A 149 -0.87 1.64 11.23
N LEU A 150 -2.00 2.32 11.23
CA LEU A 150 -2.79 2.60 12.43
C LEU A 150 -4.23 2.11 12.28
N ASN A 151 -4.97 2.02 13.38
CA ASN A 151 -6.43 1.92 13.29
C ASN A 151 -7.03 3.32 13.05
N GLN A 152 -8.33 3.38 12.74
CA GLN A 152 -9.04 4.64 12.43
C GLN A 152 -8.84 5.72 13.51
N ARG A 153 -9.05 5.37 14.79
CA ARG A 153 -8.92 6.30 15.92
C ARG A 153 -7.50 6.84 16.06
N ALA A 154 -6.51 5.96 16.07
CA ALA A 154 -5.10 6.34 16.18
C ALA A 154 -4.63 7.14 14.96
N GLY A 155 -5.11 6.80 13.76
CA GLY A 155 -4.82 7.54 12.54
C GLY A 155 -5.36 8.98 12.58
N ALA A 156 -6.60 9.17 13.04
CA ALA A 156 -7.18 10.49 13.22
C ALA A 156 -6.41 11.33 14.24
N GLN A 157 -6.02 10.74 15.38
CA GLN A 157 -5.20 11.41 16.40
C GLN A 157 -3.81 11.77 15.88
N ALA A 158 -3.15 10.86 15.16
CA ALA A 158 -1.83 11.10 14.57
C ALA A 158 -1.88 12.27 13.59
N ARG A 159 -2.87 12.31 12.69
CA ARG A 159 -3.06 13.44 11.74
C ARG A 159 -3.27 14.75 12.48
N ALA A 160 -4.16 14.79 13.47
CA ALA A 160 -4.39 16.00 14.27
C ALA A 160 -3.11 16.54 14.93
N TRP A 161 -2.29 15.66 15.53
CA TRP A 161 -1.02 16.08 16.12
C TRP A 161 0.01 16.55 15.08
N LEU A 162 0.05 15.94 13.90
CA LEU A 162 0.91 16.39 12.80
C LEU A 162 0.48 17.77 12.29
N ASP A 163 -0.83 18.00 12.19
CA ASP A 163 -1.41 19.31 11.83
C ASP A 163 -1.09 20.39 12.88
N GLU A 164 -0.95 19.99 14.16
CA GLU A 164 -0.45 20.84 15.25
C GLU A 164 1.08 21.06 15.23
N GLY A 165 1.80 20.43 14.29
CA GLY A 165 3.24 20.56 14.13
C GLY A 165 4.09 19.57 14.95
N ALA A 166 3.49 18.53 15.54
CA ALA A 166 4.25 17.51 16.26
C ALA A 166 5.16 16.71 15.32
N SER A 167 6.33 16.30 15.82
CA SER A 167 7.20 15.39 15.09
C SER A 167 6.67 13.94 15.11
N TRP A 168 7.09 13.11 14.14
CA TRP A 168 6.72 11.69 14.14
C TRP A 168 7.21 10.93 15.37
N SER A 169 8.38 11.29 15.90
CA SER A 169 8.87 10.73 17.16
C SER A 169 7.90 11.01 18.31
N GLU A 170 7.41 12.24 18.43
CA GLU A 170 6.41 12.60 19.43
C GLU A 170 5.08 11.88 19.22
N VAL A 171 4.59 11.80 17.97
CA VAL A 171 3.36 11.09 17.62
C VAL A 171 3.44 9.62 18.06
N LEU A 172 4.54 8.95 17.71
CA LEU A 172 4.75 7.55 18.09
C LEU A 172 4.82 7.37 19.61
N GLU A 173 5.50 8.26 20.33
CA GLU A 173 5.51 8.23 21.79
C GLU A 173 4.12 8.39 22.40
N ARG A 174 3.32 9.36 21.92
CA ARG A 174 1.96 9.60 22.39
C ARG A 174 1.06 8.39 22.14
N LEU A 175 1.15 7.78 20.95
CA LEU A 175 0.40 6.56 20.61
C LEU A 175 0.80 5.37 21.50
N HIS A 176 2.07 5.25 21.87
CA HIS A 176 2.53 4.19 22.78
C HIS A 176 1.99 4.36 24.20
N ARG A 177 1.96 5.58 24.73
CA ARG A 177 1.44 5.85 26.08
C ARG A 177 -0.07 5.58 26.16
N GLY A 178 -0.84 6.05 25.18
CA GLY A 178 -2.30 5.85 25.15
C GLY A 178 -2.77 4.39 24.98
N ARG A 179 -1.88 3.46 24.60
CA ARG A 179 -2.15 2.02 24.53
C ARG A 179 -1.97 1.29 25.87
N GLY A 180 -1.30 1.90 26.84
CA GLY A 180 -1.05 1.32 28.17
C GLY A 180 -2.22 1.47 29.15
N ASP A 181 -3.16 2.37 28.84
CA ASP A 181 -4.27 2.74 29.72
C ASP A 181 -5.64 2.21 29.22
N ALA A 182 -5.64 1.24 28.30
CA ALA A 182 -6.84 0.63 27.71
C ALA A 182 -6.88 -0.89 27.88
#